data_AF-A0A929JZG3-F1
#
_entry.id   AF-A0A929JZG3-F1
#
_cell.length_a   1.000
_cell.length_b   1.000
_cell.length_c   1.000
_cell.angle_alpha   90.00
_cell.angle_beta   90.00
_cell.angle_gamma   90.00
#
_symmetry.space_group_name_H-M   'P 1'
#
loop_
_entity.id
_entity.type
_entity.pdbx_description
1 polymer ?
#
loop_
_entity_poly.entity_id
_entity_poly.type
_entity_poly.pdbx_seq_one_letter_code
_entity_poly.pdbx_strand_id
1 'polypeptide(L)'
;MLSYDREYHSIGEMLISRSFNLEDSCSPKDDLNNWLFLKIGDKRFSYVYKIIDPQSARYDEPFAVNMAFTAISLVINIVQIGVTYEVLRGEELIGSVHLSTLNNPGVKLN
;
A
#
# COMPACT_ATOMS: atom_id res chain seq x y z
N MET A 1 -9.10 7.47 -15.80
CA MET A 1 -10.43 7.13 -15.23
C MET A 1 -10.19 6.12 -14.11
N LEU A 2 -10.24 6.56 -12.85
CA LEU A 2 -10.12 5.67 -11.69
C LEU A 2 -11.51 5.04 -11.51
N SER A 3 -11.69 3.76 -11.82
CA SER A 3 -12.96 3.08 -11.51
C SER A 3 -13.15 3.06 -9.99
N TYR A 4 -14.35 3.43 -9.54
CA TYR A 4 -14.73 3.42 -8.13
C TYR A 4 -14.87 1.99 -7.56
N ASP A 5 -14.86 0.98 -8.43
CA ASP A 5 -14.87 -0.45 -8.10
C ASP A 5 -13.46 -1.04 -8.17
N ARG A 6 -12.55 -0.57 -7.32
CA ARG A 6 -11.23 -1.21 -7.16
C ARG A 6 -11.33 -2.37 -6.17
N GLU A 7 -11.08 -3.57 -6.65
CA GLU A 7 -10.90 -4.73 -5.79
C GLU A 7 -9.58 -4.62 -5.04
N TYR A 8 -9.66 -4.57 -3.71
CA TYR A 8 -8.51 -4.65 -2.83
C TYR A 8 -8.22 -6.13 -2.57
N HIS A 9 -7.04 -6.56 -2.99
CA HIS A 9 -6.66 -7.96 -3.05
C HIS A 9 -5.52 -8.30 -2.10
N SER A 10 -5.02 -7.33 -1.34
CA SER A 10 -3.99 -7.58 -0.33
C SER A 10 -4.26 -6.78 0.94
N ILE A 11 -3.88 -7.34 2.08
CA ILE A 11 -3.82 -6.61 3.35
C ILE A 11 -2.35 -6.53 3.76
N GLY A 12 -1.94 -5.35 4.19
CA GLY A 12 -0.61 -5.13 4.74
C GLY A 12 -0.64 -4.22 5.95
N GLU A 13 0.45 -4.25 6.70
CA GLU A 13 0.75 -3.28 7.75
C GLU A 13 1.78 -2.30 7.20
N MET A 14 1.40 -1.03 7.08
CA MET A 14 2.20 0.00 6.44
C MET A 14 2.73 0.97 7.47
N LEU A 15 4.02 1.28 7.37
CA LEU A 15 4.73 2.29 8.15
C LEU A 15 5.29 3.31 7.15
N ILE A 16 4.81 4.55 7.19
CA ILE A 16 5.27 5.62 6.31
C ILE A 16 5.53 6.91 7.08
N SER A 17 6.51 7.66 6.61
CA SER A 17 6.83 9.00 7.11
C SER A 17 5.98 10.06 6.41
N ARG A 18 5.75 11.16 7.12
CA ARG A 18 5.01 12.31 6.59
C ARG A 18 5.81 13.01 5.49
N SER A 19 5.11 13.49 4.47
CA SER A 19 5.71 14.40 3.48
C SER A 19 6.13 15.72 4.14
N PHE A 20 7.26 16.28 3.74
CA PHE A 20 7.63 17.64 4.14
C PHE A 20 6.66 18.72 3.60
N ASN A 21 5.87 18.39 2.56
CA ASN A 21 4.88 19.29 1.97
C ASN A 21 3.51 19.28 2.66
N LEU A 22 3.31 18.42 3.66
CA LEU A 22 2.06 18.33 4.40
C LEU A 22 2.16 19.13 5.70
N GLU A 23 1.06 19.76 6.10
CA GLU A 23 0.98 20.44 7.39
C GLU A 23 1.21 19.47 8.55
N ASP A 24 1.75 19.98 9.66
CA ASP A 24 2.07 19.13 10.81
C ASP A 24 0.85 18.45 11.44
N SER A 25 -0.33 19.06 11.30
CA SER A 25 -1.62 18.51 11.73
C SER A 25 -2.20 17.46 10.78
N CYS A 26 -1.62 17.27 9.60
CA CYS A 26 -2.07 16.29 8.64
C CYS A 26 -1.81 14.88 9.16
N SER A 27 -2.84 14.05 9.15
CA SER A 27 -2.74 12.62 9.45
C SER A 27 -2.82 11.79 8.17
N PRO A 28 -2.40 10.50 8.16
CA PRO A 28 -2.42 9.68 6.97
C PRO A 28 -3.77 9.60 6.24
N LYS A 29 -4.90 9.77 6.96
CA LYS A 29 -6.24 9.78 6.36
C LYS A 29 -6.55 11.05 5.55
N ASP A 30 -5.83 12.14 5.83
CA ASP A 30 -5.99 13.45 5.19
C ASP A 30 -5.06 13.60 3.97
N ASP A 31 -4.10 12.67 3.82
CA ASP A 31 -3.19 12.61 2.69
C ASP A 31 -3.94 12.20 1.42
N LEU A 32 -4.14 13.16 0.52
CA LEU A 32 -4.79 12.92 -0.76
C LEU A 32 -3.95 12.00 -1.68
N ASN A 33 -2.65 11.83 -1.39
CA ASN A 33 -1.78 10.97 -2.16
C ASN A 33 -1.79 9.53 -1.61
N ASN A 34 -2.80 8.78 -2.04
CA ASN A 34 -2.95 7.36 -1.73
C ASN A 34 -2.34 6.42 -2.79
N TRP A 35 -1.61 6.96 -3.77
CA TRP A 35 -0.95 6.18 -4.82
C TRP A 35 0.54 6.07 -4.52
N LEU A 36 0.99 4.86 -4.22
CA LEU A 36 2.36 4.55 -3.84
C LEU A 36 2.95 3.46 -4.74
N PHE A 37 4.24 3.21 -4.60
CA PHE A 37 4.94 2.13 -5.29
C PHE A 37 5.56 1.18 -4.28
N LEU A 38 5.38 -0.11 -4.52
CA LEU A 38 6.09 -1.17 -3.82
C LEU A 38 7.39 -1.44 -4.59
N LYS A 39 8.54 -1.34 -3.93
CA LYS A 39 9.83 -1.67 -4.54
C LYS A 39 10.20 -3.13 -4.23
N ILE A 40 10.51 -3.89 -5.27
CA ILE A 40 10.93 -5.29 -5.20
C ILE A 40 12.16 -5.47 -6.09
N GLY A 41 13.34 -5.57 -5.45
CA GLY A 41 14.61 -5.48 -6.18
C GLY A 41 14.69 -4.17 -6.98
N ASP A 42 14.96 -4.28 -8.28
CA ASP A 42 15.02 -3.13 -9.20
C ASP A 42 13.66 -2.75 -9.80
N LYS A 43 12.58 -3.46 -9.44
CA LYS A 43 11.24 -3.24 -9.99
C LYS A 43 10.38 -2.42 -9.03
N ARG A 44 9.42 -1.70 -9.60
CA ARG A 44 8.43 -0.91 -8.88
C ARG A 44 7.03 -1.25 -9.36
N PHE A 45 6.12 -1.45 -8.41
CA PHE A 45 4.74 -1.79 -8.70
C PHE A 45 3.82 -0.76 -8.06
N SER A 46 3.05 -0.05 -8.87
CA SER A 46 2.08 0.91 -8.36
C SER A 46 0.91 0.23 -7.68
N TYR A 47 0.47 0.81 -6.56
CA TYR A 47 -0.75 0.43 -5.88
C TYR A 47 -1.43 1.66 -5.30
N VAL A 48 -2.74 1.54 -5.09
CA VAL A 48 -3.45 2.41 -4.15
C VAL A 48 -3.78 1.64 -2.89
N TYR A 49 -4.00 2.38 -1.81
CA TYR A 49 -4.39 1.78 -0.55
C TYR A 49 -5.60 2.47 0.08
N LYS A 50 -6.27 1.74 0.96
CA LYS A 50 -7.32 2.24 1.85
C LYS A 50 -6.97 1.84 3.28
N ILE A 51 -6.90 2.82 4.17
CA ILE A 51 -6.65 2.59 5.60
C ILE A 51 -7.85 1.85 6.21
N ILE A 52 -7.59 0.78 6.96
CA ILE A 52 -8.62 -0.04 7.60
C ILE A 52 -9.28 0.72 8.75
N ASP A 53 -8.48 1.35 9.62
CA ASP A 53 -8.96 2.27 10.67
C ASP A 53 -8.32 3.66 10.49
N PRO A 54 -8.96 4.56 9.72
CA PRO A 54 -8.40 5.88 9.42
C PRO A 54 -8.21 6.77 10.66
N GLN A 55 -8.98 6.57 11.74
CA GLN A 55 -8.94 7.47 12.89
C GLN A 55 -7.73 7.19 13.79
N SER A 56 -7.25 5.96 13.81
CA SER A 56 -6.07 5.55 14.59
C SER A 56 -4.76 5.67 13.81
N ALA A 57 -4.77 5.72 12.49
CA ALA A 57 -3.55 5.79 11.69
C ALA A 57 -2.73 7.07 11.96
N ARG A 58 -1.42 6.89 12.16
CA ARG A 58 -0.43 7.97 12.37
C ARG A 58 0.77 7.76 11.44
N TYR A 59 1.44 8.85 11.09
CA TYR A 59 2.73 8.75 10.43
C TYR A 59 3.76 8.21 11.42
N ASP A 60 4.78 7.53 10.89
CA ASP A 60 5.87 6.92 11.65
C ASP A 60 5.43 5.86 12.67
N GLU A 61 4.17 5.42 12.58
CA GLU A 61 3.61 4.27 13.29
C GLU A 61 3.00 3.27 12.29
N PRO A 62 3.07 1.95 12.55
CA PRO A 62 2.44 0.97 11.68
C PRO A 62 0.91 1.06 11.71
N PHE A 63 0.26 0.98 10.55
CA PHE A 63 -1.20 0.90 10.45
C PHE A 63 -1.66 -0.04 9.33
N ALA A 64 -2.82 -0.66 9.53
CA ALA A 64 -3.33 -1.65 8.59
C ALA A 64 -3.98 -1.01 7.36
N VAL A 65 -3.66 -1.53 6.18
CA VAL A 65 -4.16 -1.07 4.89
C VAL A 65 -4.65 -2.22 4.02
N ASN A 66 -5.72 -1.94 3.27
CA ASN A 66 -6.09 -2.71 2.09
C ASN A 66 -5.33 -2.15 0.89
N MET A 67 -4.74 -3.00 0.05
CA MET A 67 -3.95 -2.60 -1.10
C MET A 67 -4.58 -3.12 -2.41
N ALA A 68 -4.52 -2.29 -3.44
CA ALA A 68 -4.94 -2.61 -4.79
C ALA A 68 -3.84 -2.21 -5.78
N PHE A 69 -3.08 -3.21 -6.24
CA PHE A 69 -2.03 -3.04 -7.24
C PHE A 69 -2.60 -2.85 -8.64
N THR A 70 -2.00 -1.96 -9.43
CA THR A 70 -2.41 -1.71 -10.83
C THR A 70 -2.13 -2.91 -11.74
N ALA A 71 -1.07 -3.68 -11.47
CA ALA A 71 -0.66 -4.83 -12.27
C ALA A 71 -0.61 -6.12 -11.40
N ILE A 72 -1.74 -6.47 -10.79
CA ILE A 72 -1.83 -7.61 -9.85
C ILE A 72 -1.35 -8.94 -10.45
N SER A 73 -1.66 -9.21 -11.72
CA SER A 73 -1.21 -10.44 -12.39
C SER A 73 0.31 -10.62 -12.42
N LEU A 74 1.08 -9.53 -12.40
CA LEU A 74 2.53 -9.58 -12.29
C LEU A 74 2.98 -9.65 -10.82
N VAL A 75 2.36 -8.82 -9.97
CA VAL A 75 2.70 -8.70 -8.55
C VAL A 75 2.56 -10.05 -7.84
N ILE A 76 1.46 -10.77 -8.08
CA ILE A 76 1.15 -12.04 -7.39
C ILE A 76 2.18 -13.14 -7.58
N ASN A 77 2.94 -13.10 -8.67
CA ASN A 77 3.97 -14.09 -8.95
C ASN A 77 5.33 -13.74 -8.31
N ILE A 78 5.43 -12.56 -7.68
CA ILE A 78 6.70 -11.98 -7.21
C ILE A 78 6.64 -11.68 -5.71
N VAL A 79 5.53 -11.15 -5.21
CA VAL A 79 5.39 -10.83 -3.78
C VAL A 79 5.23 -12.11 -2.96
N GLN A 80 5.74 -12.05 -1.73
CA GLN A 80 5.67 -13.13 -0.76
C GLN A 80 4.96 -12.61 0.49
N ILE A 81 4.05 -13.43 1.02
CA ILE A 81 3.38 -13.15 2.29
C ILE A 81 4.41 -13.26 3.43
N GLY A 82 4.30 -12.40 4.43
CA GLY A 82 5.22 -12.32 5.57
C GLY A 82 6.50 -11.54 5.28
N VAL A 83 6.62 -10.93 4.10
CA VAL A 83 7.78 -10.11 3.72
C VAL A 83 7.45 -8.63 3.82
N THR A 84 8.43 -7.86 4.29
CA THR A 84 8.40 -6.41 4.34
C THR A 84 9.09 -5.84 3.10
N TYR A 85 8.41 -4.92 2.42
CA TYR A 85 8.89 -4.27 1.21
C TYR A 85 9.02 -2.78 1.42
N GLU A 86 9.93 -2.16 0.66
CA GLU A 86 10.09 -0.71 0.63
C GLU A 86 8.91 -0.05 -0.10
N VAL A 87 8.45 1.08 0.45
CA VAL A 87 7.36 1.89 -0.08
C VAL A 87 7.90 3.22 -0.57
N LEU A 88 7.57 3.56 -1.81
CA LEU A 88 7.99 4.79 -2.45
C LEU A 88 6.80 5.71 -2.78
N ARG A 89 7.04 7.01 -2.69
CA ARG A 89 6.19 8.07 -3.25
C ARG A 89 6.91 8.70 -4.44
N GLY A 90 6.53 8.32 -5.64
CA GLY A 90 7.34 8.60 -6.83
C GLY A 90 8.70 7.91 -6.71
N GLU A 91 9.77 8.69 -6.57
CA GLU A 91 11.15 8.21 -6.37
C GLU A 91 11.58 8.18 -4.90
N GLU A 92 10.83 8.84 -4.01
CA GLU A 92 11.21 9.01 -2.61
C GLU A 92 10.88 7.76 -1.80
N LEU A 93 11.85 7.23 -1.06
CA LEU A 93 11.61 6.19 -0.07
C LEU A 93 10.94 6.81 1.16
N ILE A 94 9.69 6.41 1.41
CA ILE A 94 8.88 6.98 2.50
C ILE A 94 8.58 5.97 3.62
N GLY A 95 8.93 4.70 3.45
CA GLY A 95 8.71 3.72 4.50
C GLY A 95 8.65 2.29 3.98
N SER A 96 7.79 1.48 4.60
CA SER A 96 7.70 0.05 4.33
C SER A 96 6.28 -0.49 4.51
N VAL A 97 6.02 -1.65 3.91
CA VAL A 97 4.77 -2.41 4.14
C VAL A 97 5.09 -3.88 4.32
N HIS A 98 4.56 -4.46 5.40
CA HIS A 98 4.57 -5.89 5.66
C HIS A 98 3.32 -6.52 5.05
N LEU A 99 3.48 -7.47 4.14
CA LEU A 99 2.36 -8.09 3.44
C LEU A 99 1.80 -9.28 4.23
N SER A 100 0.56 -9.17 4.70
CA SER A 100 -0.06 -10.19 5.57
C SER A 100 -0.97 -11.14 4.79
N THR A 101 -1.66 -10.65 3.76
CA THR A 101 -2.53 -11.49 2.93
C THR A 101 -2.47 -11.08 1.46
N LEU A 102 -2.72 -12.04 0.58
CA LEU A 102 -2.87 -11.83 -0.85
C LEU A 102 -3.97 -12.74 -1.37
N ASN A 103 -5.11 -12.14 -1.69
CA ASN A 103 -6.23 -12.82 -2.32
C ASN A 103 -6.03 -12.81 -3.82
N ASN A 104 -5.96 -13.99 -4.43
CA ASN A 104 -5.89 -14.11 -5.87
C ASN A 104 -7.33 -13.95 -6.44
N PRO A 105 -7.67 -12.87 -7.17
CA PRO A 105 -9.00 -12.73 -7.75
C PRO A 105 -9.34 -13.85 -8.76
N GLY A 106 -8.36 -14.66 -9.18
CA GLY A 106 -8.55 -15.83 -10.04
C GLY A 106 -8.76 -17.18 -9.35
N VAL A 107 -8.66 -17.27 -8.01
CA VAL A 107 -8.83 -18.55 -7.29
C VAL A 107 -10.13 -18.50 -6.50
N LYS A 108 -11.19 -19.11 -7.05
CA LYS A 108 -12.34 -19.51 -6.24
C LYS A 108 -11.84 -20.58 -5.26
N LEU A 109 -12.01 -20.33 -3.96
CA LEU A 109 -11.93 -21.38 -2.96
C LEU A 109 -13.06 -22.37 -3.30
N ASN A 110 -12.68 -23.56 -3.77
CA ASN A 110 -13.61 -24.67 -4.02
C ASN A 110 -14.12 -25.25 -2.70
#